data_AF-A0A401UX67-F1
#
_entry.id   AF-A0A401UX67-F1
#
_cell.length_a   1.000
_cell.length_b   1.000
_cell.length_c   1.000
_cell.angle_alpha   90.00
_cell.angle_beta   90.00
_cell.angle_gamma   90.00
#
_symmetry.space_group_name_H-M   'P 1'
#
loop_
_entity.id
_entity.type
_entity.pdbx_description
1 polymer ?
#
loop_
_entity_poly.entity_id
_entity_poly.type
_entity_poly.pdbx_seq_one_letter_code
_entity_poly.pdbx_strand_id
1 'polypeptide(L)'
;MNITLNRVSVRVSRYRADHEYADPFRRTMTPTLDRTVRDALVNAGTGTEALRRASAPVGLWSRLQVEGAVAAAIRTLKWRGYPLPMVWLADAPVVPVVSIDASAWHARSAHRLGPILDRGWWSGASDDSYVAAPARPLRIEGFLVLSSGRRLRSALGRLHTTGPVAALLPAMDALDTVELMHCDLYGYSVVAALGGSADLLVDGGQWKPPGGHVHFQRMLREEQLFDIALRSA
;
A
#
# COMPACT_ATOMS: atom_id res chain seq x y z
N MET A 1 -10.90 -60.45 -30.87
CA MET A 1 -10.53 -59.05 -30.63
C MET A 1 -9.84 -59.01 -29.28
N ASN A 2 -8.51 -59.08 -29.27
CA ASN A 2 -7.69 -59.28 -28.07
C ASN A 2 -7.21 -57.91 -27.57
N ILE A 3 -7.52 -57.60 -26.31
CA ILE A 3 -6.98 -56.43 -25.61
C ILE A 3 -5.86 -56.91 -24.71
N THR A 4 -4.64 -56.61 -25.12
CA THR A 4 -3.41 -56.87 -24.37
C THR A 4 -3.20 -55.73 -23.37
N LEU A 5 -3.26 -56.02 -22.07
CA LEU A 5 -2.93 -55.08 -21.00
C LEU A 5 -1.45 -55.22 -20.63
N ASN A 6 -0.64 -54.23 -20.99
CA ASN A 6 0.77 -54.13 -20.60
C ASN A 6 0.88 -53.83 -19.10
N ARG A 7 1.51 -54.74 -18.34
CA ARG A 7 1.98 -54.50 -16.97
C ARG A 7 3.19 -53.57 -17.00
N VAL A 8 3.05 -52.35 -16.49
CA VAL A 8 4.16 -51.45 -16.19
C VAL A 8 4.65 -51.77 -14.77
N SER A 9 5.92 -52.16 -14.64
CA SER A 9 6.60 -52.36 -13.36
C SER A 9 7.13 -51.01 -12.84
N VAL A 10 6.68 -50.61 -11.65
CA VAL A 10 7.19 -49.41 -10.97
C VAL A 10 8.36 -49.83 -10.08
N ARG A 11 9.59 -49.46 -10.46
CA ARG A 11 10.76 -49.53 -9.58
C ARG A 11 10.74 -48.32 -8.66
N VAL A 12 10.55 -48.55 -7.36
CA VAL A 12 10.78 -47.54 -6.32
C VAL A 12 12.29 -47.45 -6.09
N SER A 13 12.91 -46.41 -6.64
CA SER A 13 14.31 -46.08 -6.36
C SER A 13 14.40 -45.40 -5.00
N ARG A 14 15.20 -45.96 -4.09
CA ARG A 14 15.49 -45.36 -2.77
C ARG A 14 16.24 -44.04 -3.00
N TYR A 15 15.63 -42.93 -2.60
CA TYR A 15 16.23 -41.60 -2.66
C TYR A 15 17.33 -41.51 -1.59
N ARG A 16 18.57 -41.31 -2.03
CA ARG A 16 19.75 -41.09 -1.18
C ARG A 16 19.76 -39.61 -0.78
N ALA A 17 19.70 -39.34 0.53
CA ALA A 17 19.65 -38.00 1.07
C ALA A 17 21.06 -37.44 1.26
N ASP A 18 21.71 -37.01 0.17
CA ASP A 18 23.00 -36.30 0.24
C ASP A 18 23.11 -35.29 -0.92
N HIS A 19 22.20 -34.30 -0.99
CA HIS A 19 22.37 -33.13 -1.86
C HIS A 19 22.19 -31.86 -1.03
N GLU A 20 23.32 -31.21 -0.77
CA GLU A 20 23.40 -29.80 -0.37
C GLU A 20 22.55 -28.97 -1.33
N TYR A 21 21.44 -28.43 -0.80
CA TYR A 21 20.58 -27.51 -1.53
C TYR A 21 21.29 -26.15 -1.56
N ALA A 22 22.09 -25.90 -2.59
CA ALA A 22 22.57 -24.57 -2.89
C ALA A 22 21.37 -23.71 -3.29
N ASP A 23 20.93 -22.84 -2.37
CA ASP A 23 19.81 -21.91 -2.54
C ASP A 23 20.07 -20.95 -3.73
N PRO A 24 19.35 -21.09 -4.86
CA PRO A 24 19.53 -20.21 -6.02
C PRO A 24 18.93 -18.82 -5.80
N PHE A 25 18.28 -18.55 -4.65
CA PHE A 25 17.71 -17.25 -4.30
C PHE A 25 18.57 -16.41 -3.36
N ARG A 26 19.81 -16.83 -3.06
CA ARG A 26 20.83 -15.94 -2.48
C ARG A 26 21.34 -14.93 -3.51
N ARG A 27 20.43 -14.14 -4.11
CA ARG A 27 20.77 -12.81 -4.59
C ARG A 27 21.15 -12.04 -3.34
N THR A 28 22.44 -11.76 -3.18
CA THR A 28 22.99 -10.79 -2.25
C THR A 28 22.22 -9.48 -2.42
N MET A 29 21.16 -9.29 -1.64
CA MET A 29 20.64 -7.95 -1.40
C MET A 29 21.81 -7.16 -0.84
N THR A 30 22.19 -6.09 -1.54
CA THR A 30 23.26 -5.20 -1.11
C THR A 30 23.02 -4.84 0.37
N PRO A 31 24.04 -4.93 1.25
CA PRO A 31 23.88 -4.78 2.70
C PRO A 31 23.22 -3.45 3.12
N THR A 32 23.27 -2.44 2.26
CA THR A 32 22.56 -1.16 2.41
C THR A 32 21.03 -1.31 2.34
N LEU A 33 20.51 -2.19 1.49
CA LEU A 33 19.07 -2.40 1.30
C LEU A 33 18.46 -3.16 2.49
N ASP A 34 19.17 -4.15 3.00
CA ASP A 34 18.76 -4.95 4.17
C ASP A 34 18.74 -4.10 5.45
N ARG A 35 19.74 -3.23 5.63
CA ARG A 35 19.77 -2.24 6.71
C ARG A 35 18.61 -1.26 6.61
N THR A 36 18.27 -0.82 5.39
CA THR A 36 17.18 0.12 5.16
C THR A 36 15.80 -0.48 5.44
N VAL A 37 15.59 -1.76 5.10
CA VAL A 37 14.34 -2.48 5.38
C VAL A 37 14.21 -2.76 6.87
N ARG A 38 15.27 -3.22 7.53
CA ARG A 38 15.27 -3.46 8.98
C ARG A 38 14.98 -2.17 9.76
N ASP A 39 15.64 -1.06 9.40
CA ASP A 39 15.40 0.24 10.04
C ASP A 39 13.97 0.73 9.78
N ALA A 40 13.43 0.52 8.58
CA ALA A 40 12.03 0.84 8.28
C ALA A 40 11.05 -0.01 9.12
N LEU A 41 11.32 -1.30 9.32
CA LEU A 41 10.50 -2.18 10.16
C LEU A 41 10.59 -1.80 11.65
N VAL A 42 11.78 -1.45 12.15
CA VAL A 42 11.96 -0.96 13.52
C VAL A 42 11.26 0.39 13.70
N ASN A 43 11.34 1.29 12.73
CA ASN A 43 10.65 2.58 12.78
C ASN A 43 9.13 2.42 12.70
N ALA A 44 8.62 1.49 11.89
CA ALA A 44 7.21 1.13 11.86
C ALA A 44 6.74 0.52 13.20
N GLY A 45 7.57 -0.34 13.82
CA GLY A 45 7.29 -0.92 15.13
C GLY A 45 7.27 0.12 16.27
N THR A 46 8.17 1.10 16.21
CA THR A 46 8.30 2.18 17.22
C THR A 46 7.44 3.40 16.92
N GLY A 47 6.77 3.46 15.76
CA GLY A 47 5.96 4.60 15.34
C GLY A 47 6.76 5.82 14.88
N THR A 48 8.07 5.68 14.67
CA THR A 48 8.96 6.73 14.13
C THR A 48 9.10 6.65 12.62
N GLU A 49 8.20 5.92 11.94
CA GLU A 49 8.20 5.78 10.49
C GLU A 49 7.98 7.14 9.83
N ALA A 50 9.07 7.74 9.34
CA ALA A 50 9.01 8.87 8.44
C ALA A 50 8.71 8.35 7.03
N LEU A 51 7.57 8.76 6.45
CA LEU A 51 7.27 8.47 5.06
C LEU A 51 8.37 9.08 4.17
N ARG A 52 8.97 8.22 3.35
CA ARG A 52 10.00 8.61 2.38
C ARG A 52 9.33 8.80 1.03
N ARG A 53 9.69 9.88 0.32
CA ARG A 53 9.29 10.02 -1.09
C ARG A 53 9.86 8.84 -1.88
N ALA A 54 9.03 8.28 -2.75
CA ALA A 54 9.51 7.29 -3.69
C ALA A 54 10.27 8.02 -4.80
N SER A 55 11.60 7.88 -4.81
CA SER A 55 12.50 8.54 -5.76
C SER A 55 12.81 7.71 -7.01
N ALA A 56 12.42 6.43 -7.03
CA ALA A 56 12.64 5.53 -8.15
C ALA A 56 11.41 5.49 -9.08
N PRO A 57 11.60 5.32 -10.40
CA PRO A 57 10.50 5.09 -11.32
C PRO A 57 9.70 3.85 -10.92
N VAL A 58 8.39 3.93 -11.03
CA VAL A 58 7.52 2.77 -10.85
C VAL A 58 7.51 1.96 -12.15
N GLY A 59 8.39 0.97 -12.22
CA GLY A 59 8.53 0.16 -13.42
C GLY A 59 8.82 1.03 -14.66
N LEU A 60 7.97 0.91 -15.68
CA LEU A 60 8.12 1.56 -16.99
C LEU A 60 7.40 2.92 -17.11
N TRP A 61 6.70 3.38 -16.07
CA TRP A 61 5.97 4.65 -16.17
C TRP A 61 6.87 5.86 -15.99
N SER A 62 6.83 6.77 -16.97
CA SER A 62 7.31 8.14 -16.78
C SER A 62 6.44 8.87 -15.74
N ARG A 63 6.99 9.92 -15.14
CA ARG A 63 6.27 10.73 -14.14
C ARG A 63 4.92 11.25 -14.68
N LEU A 64 4.89 11.75 -15.91
CA LEU A 64 3.66 12.27 -16.54
C LEU A 64 2.61 11.17 -16.72
N GLN A 65 3.03 9.95 -17.07
CA GLN A 65 2.12 8.81 -17.18
C GLN A 65 1.55 8.42 -15.81
N VAL A 66 2.37 8.44 -14.74
CA VAL A 66 1.90 8.21 -13.37
C VAL A 66 0.85 9.25 -12.98
N GLU A 67 1.16 10.53 -13.18
CA GLU A 67 0.25 11.64 -12.81
C GLU A 67 -1.10 11.53 -13.56
N GLY A 68 -1.05 11.23 -14.87
CA GLY A 68 -2.25 11.02 -15.68
C GLY A 68 -3.07 9.78 -15.24
N ALA A 69 -2.39 8.66 -15.00
CA ALA A 69 -3.03 7.42 -14.54
C ALA A 69 -3.67 7.56 -13.16
N VAL A 70 -2.98 8.24 -12.22
CA VAL A 70 -3.49 8.56 -10.88
C VAL A 70 -4.75 9.41 -10.98
N ALA A 71 -4.72 10.48 -11.78
CA ALA A 71 -5.87 11.36 -11.93
C ALA A 71 -7.06 10.64 -12.56
N ALA A 72 -6.82 9.78 -13.55
CA ALA A 72 -7.86 8.95 -14.16
C ALA A 72 -8.43 7.94 -13.14
N ALA A 73 -7.57 7.25 -12.39
CA ALA A 73 -7.98 6.27 -11.38
C ALA A 73 -8.83 6.90 -10.27
N ILE A 74 -8.46 8.08 -9.77
CA ILE A 74 -9.25 8.81 -8.74
C ILE A 74 -10.66 9.10 -9.24
N ARG A 75 -10.80 9.54 -10.50
CA ARG A 75 -12.12 9.78 -11.12
C ARG A 75 -12.92 8.49 -11.25
N THR A 76 -12.29 7.42 -11.74
CA THR A 76 -12.92 6.10 -11.92
C THR A 76 -13.40 5.52 -10.59
N LEU A 77 -12.61 5.66 -9.52
CA LEU A 77 -12.94 5.23 -8.15
C LEU A 77 -13.88 6.19 -7.41
N LYS A 78 -14.19 7.36 -8.00
CA LYS A 78 -15.03 8.41 -7.41
C LYS A 78 -14.53 8.92 -6.05
N TRP A 79 -13.23 8.87 -5.82
CA TRP A 79 -12.62 9.44 -4.60
C TRP A 79 -12.62 10.97 -4.68
N ARG A 80 -12.92 11.64 -3.55
CA ARG A 80 -13.13 13.11 -3.50
C ARG A 80 -11.89 13.90 -3.08
N GLY A 81 -10.72 13.27 -3.14
CA GLY A 81 -9.47 13.82 -2.62
C GLY A 81 -8.45 14.21 -3.68
N TYR A 82 -7.34 14.77 -3.20
CA TYR A 82 -6.17 15.14 -3.98
C TYR A 82 -5.08 14.09 -3.80
N PRO A 83 -4.37 13.70 -4.87
CA PRO A 83 -3.20 12.84 -4.74
C PRO A 83 -2.05 13.63 -4.09
N LEU A 84 -1.44 13.06 -3.06
CA LEU A 84 -0.16 13.51 -2.54
C LEU A 84 0.99 12.93 -3.38
N PRO A 85 2.21 13.49 -3.28
CA PRO A 85 3.38 12.89 -3.91
C PRO A 85 3.55 11.43 -3.50
N MET A 86 4.06 10.63 -4.43
CA MET A 86 4.27 9.21 -4.22
C MET A 86 5.27 8.97 -3.07
N VAL A 87 4.91 8.04 -2.19
CA VAL A 87 5.71 7.65 -1.01
C VAL A 87 5.99 6.15 -1.02
N TRP A 88 7.06 5.75 -0.34
CA TRP A 88 7.29 4.35 -0.01
C TRP A 88 6.51 4.01 1.26
N LEU A 89 5.56 3.08 1.16
CA LEU A 89 4.67 2.73 2.26
C LEU A 89 4.21 1.29 2.11
N ALA A 90 4.22 0.52 3.22
CA ALA A 90 3.89 -0.90 3.20
C ALA A 90 4.67 -1.68 2.13
N ASP A 91 5.98 -1.41 2.03
CA ASP A 91 6.93 -1.99 1.06
C ASP A 91 6.55 -1.85 -0.41
N ALA A 92 5.79 -0.81 -0.76
CA ALA A 92 5.40 -0.49 -2.13
C ALA A 92 5.43 1.02 -2.38
N PRO A 93 5.55 1.45 -3.65
CA PRO A 93 5.28 2.82 -4.02
C PRO A 93 3.77 3.05 -4.01
N VAL A 94 3.35 4.07 -3.28
CA VAL A 94 1.95 4.37 -3.01
C VAL A 94 1.70 5.85 -3.31
N VAL A 95 0.56 6.14 -3.94
CA VAL A 95 0.03 7.50 -4.05
C VAL A 95 -1.14 7.61 -3.08
N PRO A 96 -0.96 8.31 -1.94
CA PRO A 96 -2.04 8.58 -1.01
C PRO A 96 -3.00 9.61 -1.61
N VAL A 97 -4.30 9.39 -1.43
CA VAL A 97 -5.35 10.33 -1.84
C VAL A 97 -6.02 10.84 -0.58
N VAL A 98 -6.05 12.17 -0.41
CA VAL A 98 -6.52 12.80 0.82
C VAL A 98 -7.51 13.92 0.54
N SER A 99 -8.50 14.09 1.41
CA SER A 99 -9.30 15.31 1.47
C SER A 99 -8.73 16.26 2.53
N ILE A 100 -8.91 17.56 2.31
CA ILE A 100 -8.42 18.61 3.21
C ILE A 100 -9.58 19.13 4.03
N ASP A 101 -9.46 19.07 5.34
CA ASP A 101 -10.32 19.78 6.28
C ASP A 101 -9.79 21.21 6.43
N ALA A 102 -10.37 22.14 5.68
CA ALA A 102 -9.88 23.52 5.63
C ALA A 102 -9.90 24.21 7.00
N SER A 103 -10.90 23.91 7.84
CA SER A 103 -11.01 24.46 9.19
C SER A 103 -9.85 23.99 10.07
N ALA A 104 -9.59 22.69 10.08
CA ALA A 104 -8.48 22.11 10.83
C ALA A 104 -7.12 22.58 10.30
N TRP A 105 -6.95 22.68 8.98
CA TRP A 105 -5.74 23.21 8.35
C TRP A 105 -5.45 24.64 8.78
N HIS A 106 -6.45 25.52 8.70
CA HIS A 106 -6.31 26.92 9.12
C HIS A 106 -6.01 27.04 10.61
N ALA A 107 -6.72 26.30 11.47
CA ALA A 107 -6.48 26.31 12.91
C ALA A 107 -5.04 25.89 13.23
N ARG A 108 -4.56 24.79 12.65
CA ARG A 108 -3.18 24.32 12.88
C ARG A 108 -2.14 25.29 12.37
N SER A 109 -2.37 25.88 11.20
CA SER A 109 -1.48 26.88 10.61
C SER A 109 -1.38 28.13 11.50
N ALA A 110 -2.51 28.64 12.00
CA ALA A 110 -2.56 29.81 12.87
C ALA A 110 -1.81 29.59 14.19
N HIS A 111 -1.89 28.39 14.75
CA HIS A 111 -1.20 28.02 15.99
C HIS A 111 0.21 27.43 15.77
N ARG A 112 0.71 27.40 14.53
CA ARG A 112 2.00 26.77 14.15
C ARG A 112 2.11 25.32 14.63
N LEU A 113 0.97 24.61 14.67
CA LEU A 113 0.89 23.21 15.08
C LEU A 113 1.17 22.30 13.90
N GLY A 114 2.44 21.93 13.74
CA GLY A 114 2.89 20.94 12.78
C GLY A 114 2.36 19.53 13.07
N PRO A 115 2.67 18.55 12.21
CA PRO A 115 2.25 17.15 12.35
C PRO A 115 2.64 16.54 13.69
N ILE A 116 1.77 15.71 14.27
CA ILE A 116 2.02 14.98 15.53
C ILE A 116 2.40 13.55 15.18
N LEU A 117 3.70 13.31 15.02
CA LEU A 117 4.25 12.01 14.60
C LEU A 117 4.61 11.10 15.78
N ASP A 118 4.60 11.62 17.01
CA ASP A 118 4.93 10.83 18.19
C ASP A 118 3.78 9.87 18.55
N ARG A 119 4.04 8.57 18.44
CA ARG A 119 3.11 7.53 18.83
C ARG A 119 2.79 7.56 20.32
N GLY A 120 3.76 7.94 21.17
CA GLY A 120 3.59 8.04 22.61
C GLY A 120 2.56 9.11 22.98
N TRP A 121 2.62 10.27 22.32
CA TRP A 121 1.60 11.32 22.44
C TRP A 121 0.19 10.78 22.17
N TRP A 122 0.02 10.07 21.05
CA TRP A 122 -1.28 9.53 20.69
C TRP A 122 -1.73 8.42 21.66
N SER A 123 -0.81 7.62 22.19
CA SER A 123 -1.14 6.53 23.12
C SER A 123 -1.59 7.09 24.46
N GLY A 124 -0.90 8.11 24.98
CA GLY A 124 -1.34 8.83 26.19
C GLY A 124 -2.68 9.54 25.98
N ALA A 125 -2.90 10.14 24.81
CA ALA A 125 -4.18 10.78 24.48
C ALA A 125 -5.34 9.78 24.30
N SER A 126 -5.05 8.51 23.99
CA SER A 126 -6.08 7.47 23.85
C SER A 126 -6.65 6.99 25.19
N ASP A 127 -5.88 7.14 26.27
CA ASP A 127 -6.33 6.87 27.64
C ASP A 127 -7.22 8.02 28.17
N ASP A 128 -6.96 9.26 27.73
CA ASP A 128 -7.69 10.48 28.12
C ASP A 128 -8.71 10.95 27.06
N SER A 129 -9.55 10.05 26.53
CA SER A 129 -10.62 10.36 25.57
C SER A 129 -10.16 11.07 24.27
N TYR A 130 -10.33 10.37 23.14
CA TYR A 130 -10.02 10.82 21.77
C TYR A 130 -10.55 12.21 21.35
N VAL A 131 -11.46 12.80 22.13
CA VAL A 131 -12.05 14.13 21.93
C VAL A 131 -11.01 15.25 22.07
N ALA A 132 -9.94 15.03 22.84
CA ALA A 132 -8.90 16.03 23.06
C ALA A 132 -7.87 16.12 21.91
N ALA A 133 -7.90 15.20 20.94
CA ALA A 133 -6.96 15.24 19.83
C ALA A 133 -7.20 16.46 18.92
N PRO A 134 -6.15 17.18 18.49
CA PRO A 134 -6.28 18.26 17.53
C PRO A 134 -7.01 17.81 16.27
N ALA A 135 -7.82 18.71 15.72
CA ALA A 135 -8.53 18.44 14.48
C ALA A 135 -7.53 18.09 13.36
N ARG A 136 -7.87 17.05 12.60
CA ARG A 136 -7.00 16.49 11.55
C ARG A 136 -7.16 17.31 10.26
N PRO A 137 -6.08 17.90 9.73
CA PRO A 137 -6.14 18.73 8.53
C PRO A 137 -6.32 17.90 7.26
N LEU A 138 -5.93 16.63 7.28
CA LEU A 138 -6.07 15.70 6.17
C LEU A 138 -6.86 14.47 6.60
N ARG A 139 -7.67 13.93 5.68
CA ARG A 139 -8.35 12.64 5.85
C ARG A 139 -8.01 11.72 4.68
N ILE A 140 -7.72 10.46 4.97
CA ILE A 140 -7.46 9.46 3.93
C ILE A 140 -8.77 9.15 3.17
N GLU A 141 -8.75 9.40 1.86
CA GLU A 141 -9.79 8.96 0.92
C GLU A 141 -9.43 7.61 0.28
N GLY A 142 -8.13 7.32 0.15
CA GLY A 142 -7.65 6.01 -0.25
C GLY A 142 -6.17 5.96 -0.58
N PHE A 143 -5.69 4.77 -0.94
CA PHE A 143 -4.32 4.53 -1.37
C PHE A 143 -4.30 3.84 -2.74
N LEU A 144 -3.61 4.45 -3.70
CA LEU A 144 -3.26 3.81 -4.96
C LEU A 144 -1.92 3.09 -4.78
N VAL A 145 -1.88 1.78 -4.96
CA VAL A 145 -0.65 0.98 -4.88
C VAL A 145 -0.14 0.69 -6.29
N LEU A 146 1.09 1.11 -6.56
CA LEU A 146 1.68 0.99 -7.89
C LEU A 146 2.77 -0.10 -7.90
N SER A 147 2.40 -1.33 -7.52
CA SER A 147 3.30 -2.48 -7.49
C SER A 147 2.70 -3.65 -8.26
N SER A 148 3.51 -4.65 -8.58
CA SER A 148 3.06 -5.92 -9.19
C SER A 148 3.27 -7.12 -8.27
N GLY A 149 2.56 -8.21 -8.57
CA GLY A 149 2.74 -9.53 -7.97
C GLY A 149 2.55 -9.60 -6.46
N ARG A 150 3.37 -10.40 -5.77
CA ARG A 150 3.23 -10.69 -4.33
C ARG A 150 3.32 -9.43 -3.44
N ARG A 151 4.10 -8.42 -3.86
CA ARG A 151 4.24 -7.16 -3.10
C ARG A 151 2.97 -6.33 -3.14
N LEU A 152 2.23 -6.36 -4.25
CA LEU A 152 0.96 -5.66 -4.40
C LEU A 152 -0.05 -6.12 -3.34
N ARG A 153 -0.32 -7.43 -3.24
CA ARG A 153 -1.28 -7.97 -2.26
C ARG A 153 -0.91 -7.63 -0.82
N SER A 154 0.37 -7.77 -0.47
CA SER A 154 0.84 -7.46 0.88
C SER A 154 0.69 -5.97 1.22
N ALA A 155 0.96 -5.08 0.26
CA ALA A 155 0.76 -3.64 0.42
C ALA A 155 -0.73 -3.30 0.55
N LEU A 156 -1.58 -3.83 -0.35
CA LEU A 156 -3.04 -3.64 -0.30
C LEU A 156 -3.61 -4.07 1.06
N GLY A 157 -3.30 -5.28 1.52
CA GLY A 157 -3.82 -5.79 2.79
C GLY A 157 -3.37 -4.97 4.00
N ARG A 158 -2.10 -4.52 4.04
CA ARG A 158 -1.61 -3.66 5.12
C ARG A 158 -2.29 -2.29 5.11
N LEU A 159 -2.44 -1.68 3.93
CA LEU A 159 -3.02 -0.34 3.79
C LEU A 159 -4.53 -0.32 4.00
N HIS A 160 -5.22 -1.40 3.64
CA HIS A 160 -6.67 -1.55 3.80
C HIS A 160 -7.13 -1.47 5.26
N THR A 161 -6.21 -1.68 6.21
CA THR A 161 -6.49 -1.45 7.63
C THR A 161 -6.70 0.02 7.97
N THR A 162 -6.21 0.96 7.16
CA THR A 162 -6.23 2.41 7.45
C THR A 162 -7.02 3.24 6.44
N GLY A 163 -7.41 2.68 5.31
CA GLY A 163 -8.26 3.36 4.32
C GLY A 163 -8.62 2.46 3.13
N PRO A 164 -9.49 2.93 2.22
CA PRO A 164 -9.75 2.28 0.95
C PRO A 164 -8.45 2.08 0.15
N VAL A 165 -8.34 0.99 -0.60
CA VAL A 165 -7.15 0.71 -1.42
C VAL A 165 -7.53 0.33 -2.83
N ALA A 166 -6.67 0.70 -3.77
CA ALA A 166 -6.76 0.22 -5.15
C ALA A 166 -5.37 -0.10 -5.71
N ALA A 167 -5.27 -1.21 -6.44
CA ALA A 167 -4.14 -1.45 -7.32
C ALA A 167 -4.26 -0.55 -8.55
N LEU A 168 -3.19 0.18 -8.89
CA LEU A 168 -3.12 0.94 -10.12
C LEU A 168 -2.05 0.32 -11.02
N LEU A 169 -2.49 -0.32 -12.10
CA LEU A 169 -1.65 -1.14 -12.96
C LEU A 169 -1.65 -0.63 -14.40
N PRO A 170 -0.56 -0.81 -15.16
CA PRO A 170 -0.61 -0.68 -16.62
C PRO A 170 -1.58 -1.72 -17.18
N ALA A 171 -2.38 -1.34 -18.19
CA ALA A 171 -3.32 -2.28 -18.82
C ALA A 171 -2.65 -3.55 -19.39
N MET A 172 -1.38 -3.46 -19.80
CA MET A 172 -0.62 -4.63 -20.28
C MET A 172 -0.14 -5.56 -19.15
N ASP A 173 -0.10 -5.07 -17.91
CA ASP A 173 0.32 -5.81 -16.73
C ASP A 173 -0.90 -6.20 -15.87
N ALA A 174 -2.06 -6.39 -16.51
CA ALA A 174 -3.27 -6.77 -15.83
C ALA A 174 -3.05 -8.06 -15.02
N LEU A 175 -3.60 -8.08 -13.80
CA LEU A 175 -3.58 -9.27 -12.96
C LEU A 175 -4.31 -10.43 -13.65
N ASP A 176 -3.84 -11.65 -13.41
CA ASP A 176 -4.58 -12.83 -13.83
C ASP A 176 -5.92 -12.93 -13.09
N THR A 177 -6.82 -13.76 -13.61
CA THR A 177 -8.17 -13.92 -13.06
C THR A 177 -8.18 -14.34 -11.58
N VAL A 178 -7.21 -15.15 -11.14
CA VAL A 178 -7.14 -15.63 -9.75
C VAL A 178 -6.77 -14.47 -8.82
N GLU A 179 -5.83 -13.63 -9.24
CA GLU A 179 -5.45 -12.44 -8.50
C GLU A 179 -6.57 -11.38 -8.44
N LEU A 180 -7.34 -11.23 -9.53
CA LEU A 180 -8.55 -10.38 -9.53
C LEU A 180 -9.62 -10.90 -8.57
N MET A 181 -9.87 -12.22 -8.55
CA MET A 181 -10.80 -12.85 -7.60
C MET A 181 -10.35 -12.64 -6.15
N HIS A 182 -9.05 -12.72 -5.86
CA HIS A 182 -8.56 -12.42 -4.52
C HIS A 182 -8.78 -10.95 -4.15
N CYS A 183 -8.55 -10.02 -5.08
CA CYS A 183 -8.80 -8.61 -4.82
C CYS A 183 -10.28 -8.35 -4.51
N ASP A 184 -11.19 -8.96 -5.27
CA ASP A 184 -12.64 -8.88 -5.04
C ASP A 184 -13.02 -9.45 -3.65
N LEU A 185 -12.55 -10.66 -3.35
CA LEU A 185 -12.81 -11.32 -2.05
C LEU A 185 -12.37 -10.47 -0.84
N TYR A 186 -11.24 -9.75 -0.97
CA TYR A 186 -10.70 -8.94 0.12
C TYR A 186 -11.16 -7.47 0.10
N GLY A 187 -11.99 -7.07 -0.87
CA GLY A 187 -12.50 -5.71 -1.00
C GLY A 187 -11.47 -4.70 -1.53
N TYR A 188 -10.50 -5.15 -2.32
CA TYR A 188 -9.51 -4.28 -2.96
C TYR A 188 -9.98 -3.91 -4.36
N SER A 189 -9.95 -2.61 -4.67
CA SER A 189 -10.25 -2.19 -6.05
C SER A 189 -9.04 -2.46 -6.96
N VAL A 190 -9.29 -2.69 -8.24
CA VAL A 190 -8.22 -2.85 -9.25
C VAL A 190 -8.55 -1.96 -10.44
N VAL A 191 -7.60 -1.09 -10.78
CA VAL A 191 -7.73 -0.13 -11.88
C VAL A 191 -6.60 -0.35 -12.87
N ALA A 192 -6.97 -0.55 -14.14
CA ALA A 192 -6.04 -0.64 -15.25
C ALA A 192 -5.96 0.70 -16.00
N ALA A 193 -4.75 1.26 -16.11
CA ALA A 193 -4.50 2.50 -16.83
C ALA A 193 -4.09 2.23 -18.29
N LEU A 194 -4.77 2.89 -19.23
CA LEU A 194 -4.52 2.78 -20.68
C LEU A 194 -4.53 4.17 -21.32
N GLY A 195 -3.40 4.64 -21.85
CA GLY A 195 -3.38 5.82 -22.73
C GLY A 195 -4.04 7.10 -22.19
N GLY A 196 -4.06 7.29 -20.86
CA GLY A 196 -4.70 8.46 -20.22
C GLY A 196 -6.13 8.21 -19.69
N SER A 197 -6.71 7.04 -19.95
CA SER A 197 -7.92 6.55 -19.27
C SER A 197 -7.58 5.51 -18.20
N ALA A 198 -8.58 5.17 -17.39
CA ALA A 198 -8.47 4.16 -16.35
C ALA A 198 -9.77 3.37 -16.25
N ASP A 199 -9.68 2.06 -16.39
CA ASP A 199 -10.81 1.13 -16.33
C ASP A 199 -10.83 0.41 -14.99
N LEU A 200 -12.00 0.36 -14.36
CA LEU A 200 -12.22 -0.39 -13.13
C LEU A 200 -12.42 -1.86 -13.46
N LEU A 201 -11.47 -2.70 -13.06
CA LEU A 201 -11.54 -4.15 -13.25
C LEU A 201 -12.24 -4.85 -12.08
N VAL A 202 -12.01 -4.36 -10.87
CA VAL A 202 -12.62 -4.86 -9.63
C VAL A 202 -13.03 -3.66 -8.80
N ASP A 203 -14.30 -3.63 -8.38
CA ASP A 203 -14.81 -2.68 -7.40
C ASP A 203 -14.71 -3.31 -6.00
N GLY A 204 -13.81 -2.80 -5.17
CA GLY A 204 -13.62 -3.28 -3.80
C GLY A 204 -14.79 -2.96 -2.86
N GLY A 205 -15.80 -2.21 -3.34
CA GLY A 205 -16.98 -1.85 -2.58
C GLY A 205 -16.72 -0.80 -1.50
N GLN A 206 -17.69 -0.66 -0.59
CA GLN A 206 -17.60 0.32 0.49
C GLN A 206 -16.69 -0.17 1.62
N TRP A 207 -15.58 0.53 1.80
CA TRP A 207 -14.75 0.37 2.97
C TRP A 207 -15.35 1.06 4.19
N LYS A 208 -15.28 0.41 5.35
CA LYS A 208 -15.77 0.97 6.62
C LYS A 208 -14.60 1.33 7.53
N PRO A 209 -14.57 2.55 8.10
CA PRO A 209 -13.56 2.94 9.05
C PRO A 209 -13.50 1.96 10.24
N PRO A 210 -12.31 1.50 10.62
CA PRO A 210 -12.18 0.61 11.77
C PRO A 210 -12.34 1.40 13.07
N GLY A 211 -12.89 0.74 14.09
CA GLY A 211 -12.91 1.25 15.47
C GLY A 211 -11.65 0.89 16.26
N GLY A 212 -11.63 1.29 17.54
CA GLY A 212 -10.61 0.87 18.50
C GLY A 212 -9.17 1.23 18.10
N HIS A 213 -8.21 0.36 18.41
CA HIS A 213 -6.77 0.63 18.19
C HIS A 213 -6.36 0.82 16.72
N VAL A 214 -7.16 0.39 15.75
CA VAL A 214 -6.85 0.61 14.33
C VAL A 214 -7.24 2.04 13.90
N HIS A 215 -8.23 2.65 14.57
CA HIS A 215 -8.54 4.07 14.40
C HIS A 215 -7.31 4.95 14.70
N PHE A 216 -6.56 4.61 15.75
CA PHE A 216 -5.30 5.26 16.09
C PHE A 216 -4.27 5.17 14.96
N GLN A 217 -4.07 3.99 14.39
CA GLN A 217 -3.09 3.79 13.34
C GLN A 217 -3.45 4.63 12.10
N ARG A 218 -4.75 4.75 11.81
CA ARG A 218 -5.23 5.65 10.77
C ARG A 218 -4.94 7.11 11.08
N MET A 219 -5.19 7.59 12.31
CA MET A 219 -4.91 8.99 12.68
C MET A 219 -3.42 9.31 12.58
N LEU A 220 -2.55 8.44 13.09
CA LEU A 220 -1.10 8.59 12.95
C LEU A 220 -0.70 8.62 11.46
N ARG A 221 -1.34 7.78 10.62
CA ARG A 221 -1.10 7.79 9.18
C ARG A 221 -1.54 9.11 8.53
N GLU A 222 -2.64 9.70 8.96
CA GLU A 222 -3.08 11.03 8.50
C GLU A 222 -2.10 12.14 8.90
N GLU A 223 -1.50 12.09 10.10
CA GLU A 223 -0.44 13.02 10.50
C GLU A 223 0.84 12.83 9.68
N GLN A 224 1.24 11.59 9.41
CA GLN A 224 2.38 11.29 8.53
C GLN A 224 2.15 11.85 7.11
N LEU A 225 0.92 11.76 6.60
CA LEU A 225 0.55 12.35 5.30
C LEU A 225 0.51 13.88 5.36
N PHE A 226 0.14 14.47 6.50
CA PHE A 226 0.19 15.91 6.70
C PHE A 226 1.62 16.43 6.64
N ASP A 227 2.57 15.72 7.26
CA ASP A 227 4.00 16.01 7.12
C ASP A 227 4.49 15.95 5.66
N ILE A 228 4.03 14.95 4.89
CA ILE A 228 4.34 14.86 3.46
C ILE A 228 3.77 16.06 2.69
N ALA A 229 2.53 16.45 2.96
CA ALA A 229 1.89 17.58 2.29
C ALA A 229 2.65 18.89 2.57
N LEU A 230 3.04 19.16 3.82
CA LEU A 230 3.79 20.36 4.19
C LEU A 230 5.18 20.42 3.56
N ARG A 231 5.86 19.28 3.40
CA ARG A 231 7.18 19.20 2.73
C ARG A 231 7.09 19.32 1.20
N SER A 232 5.88 19.33 0.65
CA SER A 232 5.63 19.28 -0.80
C SER A 232 4.91 20.51 -1.35
N ALA A 233 4.38 21.37 -0.49
CA ALA A 233 3.91 22.71 -0.82
C ALA A 233 5.11 23.67 -1.00
#